data_AF-A0A7S3AX41-F1
#
_entry.id   AF-A0A7S3AX41-F1
#
_cell.length_a   1.000
_cell.length_b   1.000
_cell.length_c   1.000
_cell.angle_alpha   90.00
_cell.angle_beta   90.00
_cell.angle_gamma   90.00
#
_symmetry.space_group_name_H-M   'P 1'
#
loop_
_entity.id
_entity.type
_entity.pdbx_description
1 polymer ?
#
loop_
_entity_poly.entity_id
_entity_poly.type
_entity_poly.pdbx_seq_one_letter_code
_entity_poly.pdbx_strand_id
1 'polypeptide(L)'
;KLPHPLHDVAVIGTFDLHDYYGFSGTSAGVYPPWPRGQLAWHTDGFADTEPPPDLTTMRCVATPETGGETIFRCARLAANRLGPAIDVGGAVGLVDPELVRIQYKLPKEARLRASGFSLAWSSGGREGDAEVNVASGTDWPLLIREPVTGSRSIVTSYHVASGVVLCPETGKVLHHLDFEQANRVVELAWKLPGGEAAAAASAVALNDHGTQAPGSADDASCMQAYREALRATDEVILHAWRVGDLVAWSNRLVIHSATSTKLYPAGSTRIHHRIRLRAADSHRPAAWRAGAHQMYEDLRAAGHRSGHTAEE
;
A
#
# COMPACT_ATOMS: atom_id res chain seq x y z
N LYS A 1 -32.51 10.26 -12.25
CA LYS A 1 -31.82 10.32 -10.94
C LYS A 1 -30.59 9.43 -11.06
N LEU A 2 -29.38 10.00 -11.05
CA LEU A 2 -28.16 9.20 -10.98
C LEU A 2 -28.22 8.38 -9.67
N PRO A 3 -27.97 7.06 -9.67
CA PRO A 3 -27.80 6.34 -8.41
C PRO A 3 -26.65 7.00 -7.67
N HIS A 4 -26.89 7.39 -6.41
CA HIS A 4 -25.82 7.90 -5.55
C HIS A 4 -24.65 6.90 -5.59
N PRO A 5 -23.40 7.34 -5.77
CA PRO A 5 -22.27 6.43 -5.63
C PRO A 5 -22.34 5.81 -4.24
N LEU A 6 -22.41 4.47 -4.18
CA LEU A 6 -22.40 3.73 -2.93
C LEU A 6 -21.14 4.16 -2.15
N HIS A 7 -21.37 4.72 -0.96
CA HIS A 7 -20.30 5.05 -0.04
C HIS A 7 -20.02 3.79 0.78
N ASP A 8 -18.94 3.10 0.48
CA ASP A 8 -18.55 1.92 1.25
C ASP A 8 -17.80 2.36 2.52
N VAL A 9 -18.31 1.98 3.68
CA VAL A 9 -17.63 2.13 4.96
C VAL A 9 -16.91 0.83 5.26
N ALA A 10 -15.58 0.89 5.33
CA ALA A 10 -14.76 -0.25 5.73
C ALA A 10 -14.13 0.01 7.10
N VAL A 11 -14.28 -0.94 8.01
CA VAL A 11 -13.57 -0.96 9.29
C VAL A 11 -12.39 -1.91 9.16
N ILE A 12 -11.17 -1.38 9.27
CA ILE A 12 -9.93 -2.13 9.03
C ILE A 12 -9.03 -2.02 10.25
N GLY A 13 -8.60 -3.15 10.80
CA GLY A 13 -7.65 -3.21 11.90
C GLY A 13 -8.08 -4.21 12.97
N THR A 14 -7.38 -4.17 14.11
CA THR A 14 -7.80 -4.89 15.31
C THR A 14 -8.83 -4.02 16.04
N PHE A 15 -10.04 -4.53 16.22
CA PHE A 15 -11.11 -3.78 16.85
C PHE A 15 -12.11 -4.70 17.57
N ASP A 16 -12.73 -4.14 18.58
CA ASP A 16 -14.01 -4.58 19.15
C ASP A 16 -14.94 -3.37 19.03
N LEU A 17 -15.90 -3.44 18.11
CA LEU A 17 -16.71 -2.30 17.71
C LEU A 17 -18.18 -2.60 17.95
N HIS A 18 -18.84 -1.69 18.68
CA HIS A 18 -20.29 -1.55 18.74
C HIS A 18 -20.64 -0.14 18.29
N ASP A 19 -21.40 0.00 17.21
CA ASP A 19 -21.84 1.30 16.72
C ASP A 19 -23.24 1.68 17.24
N TYR A 20 -23.62 2.93 16.98
CA TYR A 20 -24.91 3.48 17.40
C TYR A 20 -26.11 2.78 16.77
N TYR A 21 -25.95 2.16 15.60
CA TYR A 21 -27.01 1.48 14.86
C TYR A 21 -27.12 -0.01 15.22
N GLY A 22 -26.36 -0.47 16.21
CA GLY A 22 -26.37 -1.87 16.65
C GLY A 22 -25.48 -2.78 15.81
N PHE A 23 -24.62 -2.25 14.95
CA PHE A 23 -23.56 -3.03 14.33
C PHE A 23 -22.55 -3.44 15.41
N SER A 24 -22.35 -4.74 15.57
CA SER A 24 -21.29 -5.29 16.40
C SER A 24 -20.33 -6.10 15.55
N GLY A 25 -19.03 -5.88 15.69
CA GLY A 25 -18.01 -6.64 14.99
C GLY A 25 -16.71 -6.68 15.79
N THR A 26 -16.08 -7.84 15.78
CA THR A 26 -14.73 -8.01 16.33
C THR A 26 -13.78 -8.44 15.22
N SER A 27 -12.58 -7.89 15.22
CA SER A 27 -11.50 -8.33 14.36
C SER A 27 -10.21 -8.36 15.17
N ALA A 28 -9.49 -9.47 15.08
CA ALA A 28 -8.14 -9.56 15.63
C ALA A 28 -7.12 -8.71 14.83
N GLY A 29 -7.54 -8.08 13.73
CA GLY A 29 -6.66 -7.39 12.80
C GLY A 29 -6.38 -8.24 11.58
N VAL A 30 -6.59 -7.66 10.40
CA VAL A 30 -6.31 -8.33 9.12
C VAL A 30 -4.83 -8.30 8.77
N TYR A 31 -4.08 -7.35 9.35
CA TYR A 31 -2.64 -7.25 9.16
C TYR A 31 -1.96 -7.78 10.41
N PRO A 32 -1.17 -8.88 10.32
CA PRO A 32 -0.34 -9.28 11.43
C PRO A 32 0.50 -8.08 11.87
N PRO A 33 0.72 -7.86 13.18
CA PRO A 33 1.57 -6.78 13.63
C PRO A 33 2.94 -6.97 12.98
N TRP A 34 3.28 -6.08 12.04
CA TRP A 34 4.53 -6.19 11.29
C TRP A 34 5.68 -6.26 12.29
N PRO A 35 6.65 -7.18 12.10
CA PRO A 35 7.81 -7.27 12.96
C PRO A 35 8.43 -5.90 13.22
N ARG A 36 8.99 -5.72 14.42
CA ARG A 36 9.92 -4.63 14.69
C ARG A 36 10.95 -4.64 13.55
N GLY A 37 11.14 -3.52 12.86
CA GLY A 37 12.05 -3.42 11.71
C GLY A 37 11.36 -3.14 10.40
N GLN A 38 10.19 -3.73 10.22
CA GLN A 38 9.55 -3.80 8.91
C GLN A 38 8.62 -2.62 8.67
N LEU A 39 8.77 -2.05 7.48
CA LEU A 39 7.85 -1.07 6.93
C LEU A 39 7.08 -1.75 5.83
N ALA A 40 5.77 -1.59 5.84
CA ALA A 40 4.90 -2.03 4.77
C ALA A 40 4.71 -0.84 3.81
N TRP A 41 5.72 -0.53 3.00
CA TRP A 41 5.63 0.59 2.07
C TRP A 41 4.61 0.30 0.98
N HIS A 42 3.66 1.21 0.80
CA HIS A 42 2.62 1.02 -0.21
C HIS A 42 2.03 2.34 -0.72
N THR A 43 1.37 2.19 -1.86
CA THR A 43 0.35 3.09 -2.37
C THR A 43 -1.02 2.49 -2.05
N ASP A 44 -1.95 3.27 -1.53
CA ASP A 44 -3.28 2.77 -1.18
C ASP A 44 -4.02 2.22 -2.41
N GLY A 45 -4.75 1.12 -2.22
CA GLY A 45 -5.75 0.68 -3.18
C GLY A 45 -5.31 -0.28 -4.28
N PHE A 46 -4.01 -0.44 -4.52
CA PHE A 46 -3.51 -1.23 -5.66
C PHE A 46 -3.85 -2.73 -5.60
N ALA A 47 -4.11 -3.26 -4.42
CA ALA A 47 -4.47 -4.68 -4.23
C ALA A 47 -5.94 -4.89 -3.84
N ASP A 48 -6.73 -3.83 -3.68
CA ASP A 48 -8.09 -3.93 -3.13
C ASP A 48 -9.11 -2.93 -3.71
N THR A 49 -8.73 -2.13 -4.70
CA THR A 49 -9.63 -1.21 -5.39
C THR A 49 -9.30 -1.10 -6.88
N GLU A 50 -10.33 -1.11 -7.72
CA GLU A 50 -10.21 -0.83 -9.16
C GLU A 50 -11.21 0.27 -9.58
N PRO A 51 -10.77 1.38 -10.21
CA PRO A 51 -9.38 1.83 -10.25
C PRO A 51 -8.88 2.24 -8.83
N PRO A 52 -7.55 2.25 -8.60
CA PRO A 52 -6.96 2.73 -7.37
C PRO A 52 -7.35 4.18 -7.05
N PRO A 53 -7.42 4.56 -5.77
CA PRO A 53 -7.70 5.91 -5.33
C PRO A 53 -6.57 6.85 -5.73
N ASP A 54 -6.92 8.10 -6.01
CA ASP A 54 -5.98 9.15 -6.43
C ASP A 54 -5.43 9.95 -5.25
N LEU A 55 -6.23 10.04 -4.18
CA LEU A 55 -5.93 10.78 -2.97
C LEU A 55 -6.45 10.00 -1.77
N THR A 56 -5.67 10.01 -0.69
CA THR A 56 -6.13 9.55 0.62
C THR A 56 -6.09 10.73 1.57
N THR A 57 -7.12 10.83 2.42
CA THR A 57 -7.12 11.69 3.60
C THR A 57 -7.24 10.83 4.85
N MET A 58 -6.52 11.20 5.91
CA MET A 58 -6.66 10.60 7.22
C MET A 58 -6.81 11.68 8.29
N ARG A 59 -7.86 11.55 9.10
CA ARG A 59 -8.09 12.39 10.28
C ARG A 59 -7.77 11.60 11.54
N CYS A 60 -6.91 12.14 12.41
CA CYS A 60 -6.59 11.53 13.68
C CYS A 60 -7.68 11.82 14.73
N VAL A 61 -8.28 10.76 15.26
CA VAL A 61 -9.28 10.82 16.33
C VAL A 61 -8.65 10.44 17.67
N ALA A 62 -7.78 9.43 17.66
CA ALA A 62 -6.97 9.02 18.80
C ALA A 62 -5.62 8.49 18.29
N THR A 63 -4.54 8.73 19.04
CA THR A 63 -3.19 8.25 18.72
C THR A 63 -2.48 7.88 20.02
N PRO A 64 -1.61 6.84 20.01
CA PRO A 64 -0.80 6.52 21.18
C PRO A 64 0.17 7.65 21.53
N GLU A 65 0.64 7.67 22.78
CA GLU A 65 1.64 8.63 23.26
C GLU A 65 3.01 8.42 22.59
N THR A 66 3.35 7.16 22.29
CA THR A 66 4.57 6.79 21.56
C THR A 66 4.26 5.83 20.43
N GLY A 67 4.94 6.01 19.30
CA GLY A 67 4.67 5.27 18.06
C GLY A 67 3.47 5.84 17.30
N GLY A 68 3.04 5.12 16.28
CA GLY A 68 1.81 5.42 15.54
C GLY A 68 1.99 6.42 14.40
N GLU A 69 3.23 6.84 14.14
CA GLU A 69 3.58 7.76 13.07
C GLU A 69 3.26 7.17 11.69
N THR A 70 3.09 8.07 10.73
CA THR A 70 3.06 7.71 9.32
C THR A 70 4.27 8.30 8.64
N ILE A 71 4.96 7.44 7.89
CA ILE A 71 6.15 7.79 7.14
C ILE A 71 5.73 7.92 5.69
N PHE A 72 6.08 9.04 5.08
CA PHE A 72 5.79 9.34 3.68
C PHE A 72 7.08 9.46 2.90
N ARG A 73 7.05 9.10 1.62
CA ARG A 73 8.17 9.31 0.70
C ARG A 73 7.70 9.73 -0.68
N CYS A 74 8.49 10.59 -1.32
CA CYS A 74 8.22 11.09 -2.66
C CYS A 74 8.44 10.02 -3.73
N ALA A 75 7.35 9.56 -4.36
CA ALA A 75 7.37 8.55 -5.40
C ALA A 75 7.95 9.06 -6.74
N ARG A 76 7.90 10.38 -6.97
CA ARG A 76 8.55 11.03 -8.11
C ARG A 76 10.07 10.95 -8.03
N LEU A 77 10.65 11.19 -6.85
CA LEU A 77 12.10 11.11 -6.67
C LEU A 77 12.60 9.67 -6.84
N ALA A 78 11.84 8.69 -6.36
CA ALA A 78 12.14 7.28 -6.60
C ALA A 78 12.05 6.93 -8.10
N ALA A 79 11.02 7.39 -8.80
CA ALA A 79 10.88 7.20 -10.25
C ALA A 79 12.04 7.80 -11.05
N ASN A 80 12.49 9.01 -10.71
CA ASN A 80 13.57 9.69 -11.44
C ASN A 80 14.93 9.01 -11.28
N ARG A 81 15.09 8.14 -10.29
CA ARG A 81 16.32 7.36 -10.09
C ARG A 81 16.37 6.06 -10.85
N LEU A 82 15.21 5.55 -11.26
CA LEU A 82 15.19 4.41 -12.14
C LEU A 82 15.84 4.83 -13.45
N GLY A 83 16.98 4.22 -13.75
CA GLY A 83 17.65 4.37 -15.03
C GLY A 83 16.79 3.86 -16.19
N PRO A 84 17.33 3.87 -17.42
CA PRO A 84 16.62 3.37 -18.60
C PRO A 84 16.39 1.85 -18.55
N ALA A 85 17.08 1.13 -17.66
CA ALA A 85 16.91 -0.30 -17.47
C ALA A 85 17.08 -0.68 -15.99
N ILE A 86 16.35 -1.71 -15.57
CA ILE A 86 16.49 -2.36 -14.26
C ILE A 86 16.77 -3.85 -14.44
N ASP A 87 17.63 -4.42 -13.61
CA ASP A 87 17.95 -5.85 -13.63
C ASP A 87 16.94 -6.64 -12.80
N VAL A 88 16.09 -7.41 -13.48
CA VAL A 88 15.10 -8.28 -12.83
C VAL A 88 15.67 -9.66 -12.52
N GLY A 89 16.88 -9.96 -13.00
CA GLY A 89 17.59 -11.22 -12.80
C GLY A 89 17.08 -12.38 -13.66
N GLY A 90 17.81 -13.49 -13.57
CA GLY A 90 17.52 -14.70 -14.34
C GLY A 90 17.70 -14.50 -15.85
N ALA A 91 16.94 -15.26 -16.64
CA ALA A 91 17.01 -15.20 -18.11
C ALA A 91 16.39 -13.93 -18.72
N VAL A 92 15.61 -13.15 -17.95
CA VAL A 92 15.00 -11.90 -18.41
C VAL A 92 16.03 -10.75 -18.39
N GLY A 93 16.87 -10.67 -17.36
CA GLY A 93 17.95 -9.69 -17.28
C GLY A 93 17.46 -8.24 -17.17
N LEU A 94 17.91 -7.37 -18.08
CA LEU A 94 17.61 -5.93 -18.06
C LEU A 94 16.30 -5.62 -18.79
N VAL A 95 15.42 -4.84 -18.15
CA VAL A 95 14.13 -4.41 -18.72
C VAL A 95 13.92 -2.91 -18.55
N ASP A 96 13.19 -2.29 -19.47
CA ASP A 96 12.74 -0.90 -19.32
C ASP A 96 11.62 -0.85 -18.24
N PRO A 97 11.80 -0.11 -17.14
CA PRO A 97 10.79 0.01 -16.10
C PRO A 97 9.44 0.61 -16.58
N GLU A 98 9.39 1.39 -17.67
CA GLU A 98 8.14 1.91 -18.25
C GLU A 98 7.23 0.79 -18.81
N LEU A 99 7.85 -0.33 -19.20
CA LEU A 99 7.19 -1.47 -19.81
C LEU A 99 6.77 -2.53 -18.79
N VAL A 100 7.13 -2.35 -17.52
CA VAL A 100 6.77 -3.29 -16.46
C VAL A 100 5.32 -3.08 -16.02
N ARG A 101 4.61 -4.20 -15.87
CA ARG A 101 3.33 -4.28 -15.17
C ARG A 101 3.42 -5.22 -13.98
N ILE A 102 2.77 -4.84 -12.89
CA ILE A 102 2.74 -5.55 -11.62
C ILE A 102 1.32 -6.08 -11.37
N GLN A 103 1.26 -7.33 -10.96
CA GLN A 103 0.02 -8.01 -10.58
C GLN A 103 0.00 -8.14 -9.06
N TYR A 104 -1.12 -7.73 -8.45
CA TYR A 104 -1.27 -7.77 -7.00
C TYR A 104 -2.12 -8.93 -6.53
N LYS A 105 -1.81 -9.40 -5.32
CA LYS A 105 -2.62 -10.35 -4.57
C LYS A 105 -2.60 -10.01 -3.09
N LEU A 106 -3.78 -10.00 -2.46
CA LEU A 106 -3.90 -9.97 -1.01
C LEU A 106 -3.64 -11.37 -0.45
N PRO A 107 -2.47 -11.62 0.16
CA PRO A 107 -2.16 -12.93 0.68
C PRO A 107 -2.85 -13.15 2.02
N LYS A 108 -3.06 -14.42 2.38
CA LYS A 108 -3.48 -14.80 3.74
C LYS A 108 -2.33 -14.63 4.72
N GLU A 109 -1.14 -15.06 4.30
CA GLU A 109 0.10 -14.96 5.08
C GLU A 109 1.22 -14.40 4.20
N ALA A 110 2.09 -13.57 4.79
CA ALA A 110 3.15 -12.93 4.06
C ALA A 110 4.33 -12.56 4.96
N ARG A 111 5.52 -12.50 4.36
CA ARG A 111 6.74 -11.99 5.02
C ARG A 111 7.36 -10.90 4.14
N LEU A 112 7.54 -9.71 4.68
CA LEU A 112 8.25 -8.63 3.99
C LEU A 112 9.76 -8.92 3.96
N ARG A 113 10.43 -8.43 2.92
CA ARG A 113 11.90 -8.33 2.89
C ARG A 113 12.37 -7.33 3.95
N ALA A 114 13.65 -7.43 4.32
CA ALA A 114 14.27 -6.48 5.25
C ALA A 114 14.19 -5.02 4.77
N SER A 115 14.09 -4.81 3.45
CA SER A 115 13.90 -3.49 2.84
C SER A 115 12.52 -2.87 3.10
N GLY A 116 11.50 -3.69 3.39
CA GLY A 116 10.12 -3.24 3.59
C GLY A 116 9.36 -2.83 2.31
N PHE A 117 9.97 -2.97 1.14
CA PHE A 117 9.32 -2.57 -0.12
C PHE A 117 8.56 -3.70 -0.82
N SER A 118 8.93 -4.94 -0.54
CA SER A 118 8.38 -6.10 -1.23
C SER A 118 8.38 -7.34 -0.34
N LEU A 119 7.77 -8.41 -0.83
CA LEU A 119 7.65 -9.67 -0.10
C LEU A 119 8.86 -10.58 -0.35
N ALA A 120 9.28 -11.24 0.72
CA ALA A 120 10.21 -12.36 0.70
C ALA A 120 9.47 -13.70 0.52
N TRP A 121 8.18 -13.73 0.83
CA TRP A 121 7.32 -14.92 0.73
C TRP A 121 5.85 -14.54 0.94
N SER A 122 4.93 -15.31 0.34
CA SER A 122 3.50 -15.23 0.62
C SER A 122 2.78 -16.57 0.39
N SER A 123 1.63 -16.76 1.02
CA SER A 123 0.75 -17.90 0.79
C SER A 123 -0.73 -17.55 0.89
N GLY A 124 -1.55 -18.35 0.19
CA GLY A 124 -3.01 -18.25 0.21
C GLY A 124 -3.58 -16.97 -0.42
N GLY A 125 -4.90 -16.86 -0.38
CA GLY A 125 -5.65 -15.61 -0.55
C GLY A 125 -6.57 -15.41 0.66
N ARG A 126 -6.99 -14.19 0.95
CA ARG A 126 -8.03 -13.96 1.97
C ARG A 126 -9.39 -14.48 1.42
N GLU A 127 -9.97 -15.50 2.06
CA GLU A 127 -11.33 -16.00 1.79
C GLU A 127 -12.35 -15.35 2.74
N GLY A 128 -13.60 -15.18 2.31
CA GLY A 128 -14.75 -14.84 3.18
C GLY A 128 -15.29 -13.41 3.05
N ASP A 129 -14.44 -12.46 2.69
CA ASP A 129 -14.88 -11.21 2.05
C ASP A 129 -14.75 -11.47 0.55
N ALA A 130 -15.85 -11.52 -0.20
CA ALA A 130 -15.92 -11.92 -1.61
C ALA A 130 -14.66 -11.53 -2.42
N GLU A 131 -13.72 -12.45 -2.65
CA GLU A 131 -12.47 -12.27 -3.41
C GLU A 131 -12.02 -10.79 -3.57
N VAL A 132 -11.89 -10.02 -2.46
CA VAL A 132 -11.78 -8.53 -2.56
C VAL A 132 -10.42 -8.06 -3.08
N ASN A 133 -9.64 -8.96 -3.69
CA ASN A 133 -8.65 -8.54 -4.65
C ASN A 133 -9.35 -8.21 -5.97
N VAL A 134 -10.09 -7.11 -6.00
CA VAL A 134 -10.69 -6.56 -7.23
C VAL A 134 -9.65 -6.23 -8.29
N ALA A 135 -8.35 -6.21 -7.94
CA ALA A 135 -7.23 -6.06 -8.86
C ALA A 135 -6.61 -7.40 -9.32
N SER A 136 -7.16 -8.56 -8.95
CA SER A 136 -6.65 -9.87 -9.35
C SER A 136 -6.79 -10.05 -10.86
N GLY A 137 -5.66 -10.23 -11.56
CA GLY A 137 -5.64 -10.33 -13.02
C GLY A 137 -5.51 -8.98 -13.74
N THR A 138 -5.43 -7.86 -13.00
CA THR A 138 -5.15 -6.54 -13.57
C THR A 138 -3.66 -6.24 -13.51
N ASP A 139 -3.11 -5.87 -14.66
CA ASP A 139 -1.71 -5.48 -14.85
C ASP A 139 -1.54 -3.97 -14.64
N TRP A 140 -1.09 -3.57 -13.45
CA TRP A 140 -0.84 -2.15 -13.16
C TRP A 140 0.55 -1.72 -13.60
N PRO A 141 0.73 -0.52 -14.17
CA PRO A 141 2.06 -0.03 -14.48
C PRO A 141 2.88 0.17 -13.21
N LEU A 142 4.16 -0.21 -13.26
CA LEU A 142 5.13 0.15 -12.20
C LEU A 142 5.28 1.69 -12.10
N LEU A 143 5.18 2.36 -13.25
CA LEU A 143 5.38 3.80 -13.41
C LEU A 143 4.19 4.46 -14.09
N ILE A 144 3.77 5.60 -13.56
CA ILE A 144 2.81 6.48 -14.23
C ILE A 144 3.42 7.81 -14.60
N ARG A 145 2.73 8.47 -15.54
CA ARG A 145 2.81 9.92 -15.75
C ARG A 145 1.63 10.56 -15.02
N GLU A 146 1.95 11.39 -14.02
CA GLU A 146 0.93 12.13 -13.28
C GLU A 146 0.30 13.18 -14.21
N PRO A 147 -1.03 13.17 -14.38
CA PRO A 147 -1.69 13.91 -15.46
C PRO A 147 -1.65 15.44 -15.31
N VAL A 148 -1.48 15.98 -14.10
CA VAL A 148 -1.43 17.44 -13.88
C VAL A 148 -0.04 18.00 -14.15
N THR A 149 1.00 17.34 -13.67
CA THR A 149 2.39 17.81 -13.69
C THR A 149 3.21 17.19 -14.81
N GLY A 150 2.73 16.11 -15.44
CA GLY A 150 3.50 15.28 -16.36
C GLY A 150 4.63 14.48 -15.72
N SER A 151 4.79 14.57 -14.39
CA SER A 151 5.90 13.94 -13.67
C SER A 151 5.80 12.42 -13.73
N ARG A 152 6.95 11.77 -13.89
CA ARG A 152 7.10 10.33 -13.71
C ARG A 152 6.94 9.99 -12.23
N SER A 153 6.24 8.92 -11.88
CA SER A 153 6.06 8.48 -10.49
C SER A 153 5.91 6.97 -10.40
N ILE A 154 6.48 6.35 -9.37
CA ILE A 154 6.28 4.93 -9.10
C ILE A 154 4.97 4.74 -8.35
N VAL A 155 4.23 3.73 -8.75
CA VAL A 155 2.98 3.32 -8.12
C VAL A 155 3.01 1.81 -7.89
N THR A 156 3.09 1.40 -6.63
CA THR A 156 3.00 -0.01 -6.28
C THR A 156 2.77 -0.20 -4.78
N SER A 157 2.57 -1.46 -4.39
CA SER A 157 2.40 -1.93 -3.02
C SER A 157 3.23 -3.20 -2.81
N TYR A 158 3.51 -3.55 -1.56
CA TYR A 158 4.17 -4.81 -1.23
C TYR A 158 3.32 -6.05 -1.55
N HIS A 159 2.02 -5.90 -1.85
CA HIS A 159 1.10 -7.00 -2.20
C HIS A 159 1.36 -7.66 -3.56
N VAL A 160 2.62 -7.73 -4.03
CA VAL A 160 2.98 -8.22 -5.36
C VAL A 160 2.88 -9.74 -5.43
N ALA A 161 2.19 -10.23 -6.45
CA ALA A 161 2.09 -11.64 -6.78
C ALA A 161 3.07 -12.05 -7.89
N SER A 162 3.11 -11.24 -8.95
CA SER A 162 3.85 -11.50 -10.19
C SER A 162 3.92 -10.22 -11.03
N GLY A 163 4.48 -10.31 -12.23
CA GLY A 163 4.44 -9.20 -13.18
C GLY A 163 4.66 -9.65 -14.61
N VAL A 164 4.62 -8.69 -15.52
CA VAL A 164 4.94 -8.89 -16.93
C VAL A 164 5.75 -7.71 -17.46
N VAL A 165 6.50 -7.96 -18.53
CA VAL A 165 7.19 -6.94 -19.32
C VAL A 165 6.53 -6.90 -20.67
N LEU A 166 6.10 -5.72 -21.10
CA LEU A 166 5.44 -5.54 -22.39
C LEU A 166 6.45 -5.24 -23.50
N CYS A 167 6.14 -5.66 -24.72
CA CYS A 167 6.82 -5.22 -25.93
C CYS A 167 6.36 -3.77 -26.26
N PRO A 168 7.28 -2.82 -26.44
CA PRO A 168 6.92 -1.41 -26.64
C PRO A 168 6.14 -1.19 -27.95
N GLU A 169 6.44 -1.95 -29.00
CA GLU A 169 5.81 -1.79 -30.33
C GLU A 169 4.40 -2.39 -30.38
N THR A 170 4.20 -3.52 -29.70
CA THR A 170 2.96 -4.31 -29.84
C THR A 170 2.06 -4.26 -28.61
N GLY A 171 2.58 -3.83 -27.47
CA GLY A 171 1.90 -3.90 -26.17
C GLY A 171 1.69 -5.32 -25.64
N LYS A 172 2.13 -6.36 -26.36
CA LYS A 172 2.00 -7.76 -25.94
C LYS A 172 3.00 -8.11 -24.86
N VAL A 173 2.69 -9.12 -24.04
CA VAL A 173 3.62 -9.66 -23.05
C VAL A 173 4.84 -10.24 -23.78
N LEU A 174 6.02 -9.70 -23.45
CA LEU A 174 7.31 -10.17 -23.90
C LEU A 174 7.91 -11.17 -22.90
N HIS A 175 7.78 -10.87 -21.60
CA HIS A 175 8.25 -11.73 -20.51
C HIS A 175 7.24 -11.79 -19.37
N HIS A 176 7.08 -12.97 -18.78
CA HIS A 176 6.46 -13.13 -17.47
C HIS A 176 7.53 -13.01 -16.39
N LEU A 177 7.22 -12.29 -15.33
CA LEU A 177 8.04 -12.18 -14.13
C LEU A 177 7.41 -13.05 -13.05
N ASP A 178 8.20 -13.99 -12.53
CA ASP A 178 7.78 -14.76 -11.36
C ASP A 178 7.71 -13.89 -10.09
N PHE A 179 7.29 -14.51 -8.98
CA PHE A 179 7.17 -13.83 -7.70
C PHE A 179 8.47 -13.13 -7.27
N GLU A 180 9.62 -13.81 -7.38
CA GLU A 180 10.92 -13.28 -6.94
C GLU A 180 11.37 -12.12 -7.84
N GLN A 181 11.22 -12.27 -9.16
CA GLN A 181 11.56 -11.24 -10.14
C GLN A 181 10.68 -10.00 -9.97
N ALA A 182 9.37 -10.16 -9.80
CA ALA A 182 8.43 -9.05 -9.60
C ALA A 182 8.69 -8.31 -8.27
N ASN A 183 8.95 -9.05 -7.18
CA ASN A 183 9.27 -8.44 -5.89
C ASN A 183 10.66 -7.76 -5.89
N ARG A 184 11.62 -8.25 -6.68
CA ARG A 184 12.90 -7.58 -6.92
C ARG A 184 12.71 -6.27 -7.68
N VAL A 185 11.87 -6.24 -8.71
CA VAL A 185 11.56 -4.99 -9.44
C VAL A 185 11.05 -3.93 -8.50
N VAL A 186 10.09 -4.27 -7.64
CA VAL A 186 9.52 -3.32 -6.66
C VAL A 186 10.58 -2.85 -5.66
N GLU A 187 11.44 -3.76 -5.19
CA GLU A 187 12.54 -3.42 -4.29
C GLU A 187 13.56 -2.45 -4.93
N LEU A 188 13.89 -2.66 -6.21
CA LEU A 188 14.77 -1.76 -6.98
C LEU A 188 14.12 -0.40 -7.22
N ALA A 189 12.83 -0.39 -7.59
CA ALA A 189 12.06 0.81 -7.82
C ALA A 189 12.03 1.70 -6.57
N TRP A 190 11.92 1.09 -5.40
CA TRP A 190 11.87 1.81 -4.13
C TRP A 190 13.21 1.91 -3.40
N LYS A 191 14.32 1.49 -4.00
CA LYS A 191 15.61 1.54 -3.29
C LYS A 191 15.94 2.98 -2.85
N LEU A 192 16.38 3.15 -1.61
CA LEU A 192 16.90 4.42 -1.12
C LEU A 192 18.35 4.63 -1.61
N PRO A 193 18.77 5.87 -1.91
CA PRO A 193 20.18 6.18 -2.11
C PRO A 193 21.00 5.73 -0.90
N GLY A 194 22.11 5.03 -1.13
CA GLY A 194 22.91 4.46 -0.04
C GLY A 194 22.15 3.43 0.79
N GLY A 195 21.23 2.68 0.17
CA GLY A 195 20.19 1.83 0.77
C GLY A 195 20.57 0.83 1.86
N GLU A 196 21.86 0.73 2.18
CA GLU A 196 22.34 0.14 3.43
C GLU A 196 21.99 1.02 4.64
N ALA A 197 22.06 2.36 4.58
CA ALA A 197 21.89 3.21 5.78
C ALA A 197 20.44 3.27 6.30
N ALA A 198 19.44 3.30 5.43
CA ALA A 198 18.02 3.33 5.85
C ALA A 198 17.47 1.94 6.20
N ALA A 199 17.91 0.90 5.48
CA ALA A 199 17.62 -0.49 5.84
C ALA A 199 18.41 -0.90 7.10
N ALA A 200 19.65 -0.43 7.28
CA ALA A 200 20.44 -0.60 8.49
C ALA A 200 19.91 0.27 9.63
N ALA A 201 19.32 1.43 9.38
CA ALA A 201 18.64 2.17 10.43
C ALA A 201 17.37 1.45 10.91
N SER A 202 16.59 0.92 9.97
CA SER A 202 15.49 0.00 10.26
C SER A 202 15.97 -1.30 10.91
N ALA A 203 17.18 -1.79 10.65
CA ALA A 203 17.70 -3.03 11.24
C ALA A 203 18.42 -2.82 12.58
N VAL A 204 19.16 -1.73 12.75
CA VAL A 204 19.95 -1.38 13.95
C VAL A 204 19.03 -0.90 15.07
N ALA A 205 17.97 -0.16 14.75
CA ALA A 205 16.96 0.23 15.75
C ALA A 205 16.04 -0.94 16.15
N LEU A 206 16.03 -2.07 15.43
CA LEU A 206 14.97 -3.08 15.56
C LEU A 206 15.51 -4.53 15.65
N ASN A 207 16.84 -4.70 15.71
CA ASN A 207 17.51 -5.93 16.14
C ASN A 207 17.46 -6.05 17.66
N ASP A 208 16.26 -6.32 18.21
CA ASP A 208 16.18 -7.08 19.45
C ASP A 208 15.39 -8.36 19.19
N HIS A 209 16.01 -9.48 19.56
CA HIS A 209 15.51 -10.82 19.34
C HIS A 209 14.33 -11.10 20.28
N GLY A 210 13.16 -10.59 19.94
CA GLY A 210 11.85 -11.21 20.18
C GLY A 210 11.52 -11.75 21.58
N THR A 211 12.16 -11.29 22.66
CA THR A 211 11.99 -11.89 23.99
C THR A 211 11.52 -10.91 25.08
N GLN A 212 11.39 -9.62 24.79
CA GLN A 212 11.02 -8.63 25.81
C GLN A 212 9.60 -8.08 25.67
N ALA A 213 9.01 -7.72 26.81
CA ALA A 213 7.67 -7.18 26.93
C ALA A 213 7.56 -5.80 26.21
N PRO A 214 6.42 -5.49 25.57
CA PRO A 214 6.19 -4.18 24.96
C PRO A 214 6.30 -3.04 26.00
N GLY A 215 7.01 -1.95 25.67
CA GLY A 215 7.11 -0.75 26.51
C GLY A 215 8.34 -0.64 27.41
N SER A 216 9.44 -1.34 27.10
CA SER A 216 10.72 -1.16 27.82
C SER A 216 11.37 0.19 27.49
N ALA A 217 12.33 0.64 28.30
CA ALA A 217 13.11 1.86 28.02
C ALA A 217 13.86 1.79 26.68
N ASP A 218 14.12 0.58 26.18
CA ASP A 218 14.75 0.33 24.89
C ASP A 218 13.79 0.63 23.71
N ASP A 219 12.47 0.50 23.88
CA ASP A 219 11.49 0.81 22.82
C ASP A 219 11.50 2.29 22.45
N ALA A 220 11.61 3.17 23.45
CA ALA A 220 11.71 4.61 23.24
C ALA A 220 13.05 5.00 22.55
N SER A 221 14.14 4.34 22.92
CA SER A 221 15.47 4.51 22.31
C SER A 221 15.49 4.04 20.85
N CYS A 222 14.92 2.86 20.58
CA CYS A 222 14.73 2.31 19.24
C CYS A 222 13.90 3.25 18.36
N MET A 223 12.80 3.81 18.89
CA MET A 223 11.99 4.79 18.16
C MET A 223 12.76 6.08 17.88
N GLN A 224 13.55 6.56 18.81
CA GLN A 224 14.36 7.76 18.60
C GLN A 224 15.41 7.54 17.51
N ALA A 225 16.17 6.44 17.56
CA ALA A 225 17.14 6.07 16.54
C ALA A 225 16.48 5.89 15.16
N TYR A 226 15.31 5.27 15.12
CA TYR A 226 14.50 5.12 13.92
C TYR A 226 14.11 6.48 13.32
N ARG A 227 13.60 7.41 14.15
CA ARG A 227 13.23 8.76 13.72
C ARG A 227 14.44 9.55 13.20
N GLU A 228 15.56 9.48 13.90
CA GLU A 228 16.80 10.18 13.51
C GLU A 228 17.30 9.72 12.15
N ALA A 229 17.29 8.41 11.90
CA ALA A 229 17.72 7.89 10.62
C ALA A 229 16.77 8.20 9.46
N LEU A 230 15.45 8.21 9.69
CA LEU A 230 14.52 8.67 8.66
C LEU A 230 14.71 10.16 8.33
N ARG A 231 14.99 10.97 9.34
CA ARG A 231 15.28 12.41 9.20
C ARG A 231 16.61 12.69 8.50
N ALA A 232 17.48 11.70 8.36
CA ALA A 232 18.74 11.84 7.64
C ALA A 232 18.56 11.91 6.11
N THR A 233 17.32 11.84 5.60
CA THR A 233 17.03 11.99 4.17
C THR A 233 15.99 13.07 3.94
N ASP A 234 16.21 13.95 2.96
CA ASP A 234 15.24 14.99 2.57
C ASP A 234 14.03 14.43 1.80
N GLU A 235 13.96 13.11 1.60
CA GLU A 235 12.91 12.45 0.81
C GLU A 235 11.80 11.85 1.64
N VAL A 236 12.06 11.70 2.93
CA VAL A 236 11.19 11.03 3.87
C VAL A 236 10.63 12.06 4.83
N ILE A 237 9.31 12.08 4.94
CA ILE A 237 8.62 12.88 5.93
C ILE A 237 8.04 11.94 6.96
N LEU A 238 8.42 12.12 8.22
CA LEU A 238 7.78 11.46 9.34
C LEU A 238 6.70 12.38 9.91
N HIS A 239 5.46 11.94 9.85
CA HIS A 239 4.34 12.63 10.47
C HIS A 239 3.99 11.97 11.81
N ALA A 240 4.31 12.66 12.89
CA ALA A 240 3.85 12.33 14.24
C ALA A 240 2.46 12.92 14.46
N TRP A 241 1.45 12.06 14.55
CA TRP A 241 0.06 12.45 14.63
C TRP A 241 -0.27 13.17 15.94
N ARG A 242 -1.18 14.13 15.86
CA ARG A 242 -1.89 14.74 16.98
C ARG A 242 -3.39 14.62 16.76
N VAL A 243 -4.14 14.50 17.86
CA VAL A 243 -5.61 14.49 17.78
C VAL A 243 -6.10 15.76 17.08
N GLY A 244 -6.94 15.58 16.06
CA GLY A 244 -7.45 16.66 15.22
C GLY A 244 -6.69 16.89 13.91
N ASP A 245 -5.49 16.32 13.76
CA ASP A 245 -4.73 16.41 12.50
C ASP A 245 -5.55 15.83 11.35
N LEU A 246 -5.52 16.51 10.21
CA LEU A 246 -6.02 16.03 8.93
C LEU A 246 -4.86 16.08 7.93
N VAL A 247 -4.40 14.91 7.51
CA VAL A 247 -3.36 14.78 6.49
C VAL A 247 -3.99 14.25 5.21
N ALA A 248 -3.63 14.85 4.09
CA ALA A 248 -4.02 14.41 2.76
C ALA A 248 -2.78 14.24 1.89
N TRP A 249 -2.75 13.19 1.07
CA TRP A 249 -1.66 12.98 0.12
C TRP A 249 -2.19 12.40 -1.19
N SER A 250 -1.46 12.65 -2.27
CA SER A 250 -1.73 12.00 -3.54
C SER A 250 -1.13 10.60 -3.55
N ASN A 251 -1.97 9.59 -3.74
CA ASN A 251 -1.52 8.21 -3.98
C ASN A 251 -0.77 8.06 -5.31
N ARG A 252 -0.73 9.10 -6.14
CA ARG A 252 0.05 9.08 -7.39
C ARG A 252 1.50 9.47 -7.19
N LEU A 253 1.79 10.23 -6.13
CA LEU A 253 3.07 10.91 -5.92
C LEU A 253 3.75 10.57 -4.59
N VAL A 254 3.05 9.84 -3.73
CA VAL A 254 3.51 9.52 -2.39
C VAL A 254 3.26 8.05 -2.10
N ILE A 255 4.27 7.39 -1.57
CA ILE A 255 4.11 6.14 -0.83
C ILE A 255 4.21 6.40 0.66
N HIS A 256 3.64 5.49 1.43
CA HIS A 256 3.67 5.62 2.86
C HIS A 256 3.73 4.27 3.57
N SER A 257 4.06 4.34 4.84
CA SER A 257 3.97 3.22 5.76
C SER A 257 3.57 3.72 7.15
N ALA A 258 2.78 2.93 7.87
CA ALA A 258 2.58 3.14 9.30
C ALA A 258 3.71 2.45 10.07
N THR A 259 4.17 3.07 11.15
CA THR A 259 5.09 2.39 12.09
C THR A 259 4.43 1.15 12.69
N SER A 260 5.22 0.11 13.00
CA SER A 260 4.73 -1.12 13.61
C SER A 260 3.88 -0.85 14.86
N THR A 261 2.76 -1.56 14.98
CA THR A 261 1.89 -1.51 16.17
C THR A 261 2.55 -2.14 17.41
N LYS A 262 3.63 -2.93 17.24
CA LYS A 262 4.42 -3.49 18.36
C LYS A 262 5.15 -2.42 19.18
N LEU A 263 5.20 -1.19 18.67
CA LEU A 263 5.81 -0.04 19.33
C LEU A 263 4.81 0.74 20.20
N TYR A 264 3.53 0.37 20.16
CA TYR A 264 2.50 1.07 20.93
C TYR A 264 2.53 0.52 22.36
N PRO A 265 2.45 1.37 23.39
CA PRO A 265 2.26 0.91 24.76
C PRO A 265 1.03 0.00 24.86
N ALA A 266 1.10 -1.05 25.68
CA ALA A 266 -0.02 -1.96 25.87
C ALA A 266 -1.29 -1.21 26.29
N GLY A 267 -2.43 -1.54 25.67
CA GLY A 267 -3.72 -0.87 25.91
C GLY A 267 -3.87 0.50 25.23
N SER A 268 -2.90 0.96 24.44
CA SER A 268 -3.03 2.22 23.70
C SER A 268 -4.08 2.16 22.60
N THR A 269 -4.75 3.29 22.36
CA THR A 269 -5.77 3.44 21.32
C THR A 269 -5.24 4.24 20.13
N ARG A 270 -5.49 3.76 18.91
CA ARG A 270 -5.22 4.48 17.66
C ARG A 270 -6.44 4.43 16.74
N ILE A 271 -7.06 5.57 16.51
CA ILE A 271 -8.28 5.69 15.69
C ILE A 271 -8.06 6.79 14.65
N HIS A 272 -8.25 6.44 13.38
CA HIS A 272 -8.23 7.37 12.27
C HIS A 272 -9.48 7.20 11.42
N HIS A 273 -10.03 8.31 10.91
CA HIS A 273 -11.01 8.26 9.84
C HIS A 273 -10.28 8.45 8.51
N ARG A 274 -10.43 7.49 7.60
CA ARG A 274 -9.79 7.52 6.28
C ARG A 274 -10.83 7.67 5.19
N ILE A 275 -10.58 8.59 4.26
CA ILE A 275 -11.37 8.74 3.03
C ILE A 275 -10.41 8.56 1.86
N ARG A 276 -10.74 7.62 0.97
CA ARG A 276 -10.05 7.40 -0.30
C ARG A 276 -10.88 8.04 -1.41
N LEU A 277 -10.28 8.93 -2.18
CA LEU A 277 -10.97 9.74 -3.19
C LEU A 277 -10.46 9.40 -4.58
N ARG A 278 -11.38 9.32 -5.53
CA ARG A 278 -11.08 9.24 -6.97
C ARG A 278 -11.25 10.62 -7.58
N ALA A 279 -10.31 11.02 -8.42
CA ALA A 279 -10.43 12.21 -9.24
C ALA A 279 -11.48 11.99 -10.33
N ALA A 280 -11.92 13.09 -10.96
CA ALA A 280 -12.67 13.03 -12.21
C ALA A 280 -11.85 12.35 -13.31
N ASP A 281 -12.51 11.70 -14.27
CA ASP A 281 -11.84 10.91 -15.32
C ASP A 281 -10.84 11.72 -16.17
N SER A 282 -11.11 13.02 -16.38
CA SER A 282 -10.21 13.95 -17.07
C SER A 282 -8.88 14.15 -16.34
N HIS A 283 -8.86 13.94 -15.02
CA HIS A 283 -7.70 14.13 -14.15
C HIS A 283 -7.11 12.81 -13.67
N ARG A 284 -7.58 11.64 -14.13
CA ARG A 284 -7.00 10.33 -13.78
C ARG A 284 -5.81 9.97 -14.68
N PRO A 285 -4.81 9.23 -14.17
CA PRO A 285 -3.77 8.64 -15.01
C PRO A 285 -4.41 7.78 -16.11
N ALA A 286 -3.80 7.76 -17.31
CA ALA A 286 -4.33 7.01 -18.45
C ALA A 286 -4.55 5.52 -18.11
N ALA A 287 -3.64 4.93 -17.34
CA ALA A 287 -3.74 3.54 -16.90
C ALA A 287 -4.97 3.26 -16.02
N TRP A 288 -5.52 4.26 -15.30
CA TRP A 288 -6.67 4.04 -14.41
C TRP A 288 -7.98 4.05 -15.21
N ARG A 289 -7.94 4.62 -16.42
CA ARG A 289 -9.10 4.66 -17.33
C ARG A 289 -9.29 3.36 -18.07
N ALA A 290 -8.22 2.62 -18.32
CA ALA A 290 -8.25 1.37 -19.09
C ALA A 290 -8.96 0.22 -18.34
N GLY A 291 -8.80 0.12 -17.01
CA GLY A 291 -9.49 -0.90 -16.19
C GLY A 291 -10.91 -0.50 -15.73
N ALA A 292 -11.16 0.80 -15.50
CA ALA A 292 -12.44 1.29 -14.99
C ALA A 292 -13.65 1.04 -15.93
N HIS A 293 -13.42 0.85 -17.23
CA HIS A 293 -14.51 0.63 -18.19
C HIS A 293 -15.15 -0.76 -18.04
N GLN A 294 -14.35 -1.79 -17.75
CA GLN A 294 -14.86 -3.16 -17.63
C GLN A 294 -15.68 -3.34 -16.34
N MET A 295 -15.21 -2.84 -15.19
CA MET A 295 -15.99 -2.90 -13.94
C MET A 295 -17.27 -2.07 -13.98
N TYR A 296 -17.29 -0.90 -14.63
CA TYR A 296 -18.51 -0.11 -14.76
C TYR A 296 -19.55 -0.82 -15.64
N GLU A 297 -19.11 -1.47 -16.71
CA GLU A 297 -19.97 -2.31 -17.55
C GLU A 297 -20.42 -3.59 -16.82
N ASP A 298 -19.55 -4.22 -16.02
CA ASP A 298 -19.88 -5.42 -15.25
C ASP A 298 -20.82 -5.12 -14.07
N LEU A 299 -20.64 -4.01 -13.35
CA LEU A 299 -21.56 -3.55 -12.29
C LEU A 299 -22.90 -3.08 -12.86
N ARG A 300 -22.91 -2.52 -14.07
CA ARG A 300 -24.12 -2.17 -14.82
C ARG A 300 -24.85 -3.43 -15.31
N ALA A 301 -24.11 -4.44 -15.75
CA ALA A 301 -24.64 -5.74 -16.17
C ALA A 301 -25.15 -6.57 -14.98
N ALA A 302 -24.52 -6.44 -13.81
CA ALA A 302 -24.91 -7.10 -12.56
C ALA A 302 -26.08 -6.42 -11.82
N GLY A 303 -26.82 -5.53 -12.51
CA GLY A 303 -27.96 -4.79 -11.96
C GLY A 303 -28.89 -5.64 -11.08
N HIS A 304 -29.12 -5.15 -9.85
CA HIS A 304 -30.16 -5.55 -8.90
C HIS A 304 -31.04 -6.74 -9.30
N ARG A 305 -30.71 -7.91 -8.74
CA ARG A 305 -31.73 -8.85 -8.24
C ARG A 305 -31.72 -8.82 -6.72
N SER A 306 -32.08 -7.68 -6.12
CA SER A 306 -32.59 -7.73 -4.75
C SER A 306 -33.97 -8.34 -4.83
N GLY A 307 -34.06 -9.64 -4.59
CA GLY A 307 -35.32 -10.33 -4.37
C GLY A 307 -36.00 -9.73 -3.15
N HIS A 308 -36.96 -8.85 -3.38
CA HIS A 308 -38.10 -8.70 -2.50
C HIS A 308 -39.30 -9.23 -3.25
N THR A 309 -39.66 -10.46 -2.91
CA THR A 309 -41.03 -10.95 -3.02
C THR A 309 -41.91 -9.98 -2.23
N ALA A 310 -42.76 -9.23 -2.95
CA ALA A 310 -43.91 -8.59 -2.35
C ALA A 310 -44.96 -9.69 -2.14
N GLU A 311 -45.13 -10.12 -0.90
CA GLU A 311 -46.46 -10.50 -0.42
C GLU A 311 -47.22 -9.20 -0.12
N GLU A 312 -48.52 -9.25 -0.47
CA GLU A 312 -49.59 -8.23 -0.42
C GLU A 312 -49.65 -7.21 -1.57
#